data_AF-A0A6M7V6Y0-F1
#
_entry.id   AF-A0A6M7V6Y0-F1
#
_cell.length_a   1.000
_cell.length_b   1.000
_cell.length_c   1.000
_cell.angle_alpha   90.00
_cell.angle_beta   90.00
_cell.angle_gamma   90.00
#
_symmetry.space_group_name_H-M   'P 1'
#
loop_
_entity.id
_entity.type
_entity.pdbx_description
1 polymer ?
#
loop_
_entity_poly.entity_id
_entity_poly.type
_entity_poly.pdbx_seq_one_letter_code
_entity_poly.pdbx_strand_id
1 'polypeptide(L)' 'MSLTVEPPILPAGNPDREVNCEVALEAAFASLVTTSVSQGWTPRETAATLLKLATDHALQLGTEEGKLPEG' A
#
# COMPACT_ATOMS: atom_id res chain seq x y z
N MET A 1 -9.05 -17.62 1.73
CA MET A 1 -8.55 -17.31 0.37
C MET A 1 -7.78 -16.02 0.48
N SER A 2 -6.50 -15.99 0.12
CA SER A 2 -5.73 -14.74 0.03
C SER A 2 -6.19 -13.98 -1.21
N LEU A 3 -6.66 -12.73 -1.06
CA LEU A 3 -6.87 -11.86 -2.21
C LEU A 3 -5.53 -11.61 -2.89
N THR A 4 -5.49 -11.83 -4.20
CA THR A 4 -4.28 -11.65 -5.00
C THR A 4 -4.27 -10.21 -5.50
N VAL A 5 -3.18 -9.48 -5.21
CA VAL A 5 -2.96 -8.14 -5.78
C VAL A 5 -2.42 -8.34 -7.19
N GLU A 6 -3.14 -7.84 -8.19
CA GLU A 6 -2.73 -7.92 -9.59
C GLU A 6 -1.62 -6.89 -9.91
N PRO A 7 -0.72 -7.19 -10.86
CA PRO A 7 0.30 -6.24 -11.28
C PRO A 7 -0.33 -5.00 -11.95
N PRO A 8 0.34 -3.84 -11.92
CA PRO A 8 -0.11 -2.67 -12.66
C PRO A 8 -0.25 -2.97 -14.15
N ILE A 9 -1.40 -2.63 -14.73
CA ILE A 9 -1.73 -2.90 -16.14
C ILE A 9 -1.04 -1.90 -17.07
N LEU A 10 -0.79 -0.67 -16.60
CA LEU A 10 -0.18 0.40 -17.38
C LEU A 10 1.34 0.51 -17.14
N PRO A 11 2.12 0.88 -18.19
CA PRO A 11 3.56 1.05 -18.08
C PRO A 11 3.93 2.27 -17.23
N ALA A 12 5.13 2.23 -16.64
CA ALA A 12 5.68 3.35 -15.87
C ALA A 12 5.67 4.67 -16.67
N GLY A 13 5.33 5.77 -16.02
CA GLY A 13 5.21 7.10 -16.64
C GLY A 13 3.87 7.40 -17.31
N ASN A 14 2.96 6.42 -17.40
CA ASN A 14 1.59 6.69 -17.83
C ASN A 14 0.82 7.47 -16.73
N PRO A 15 0.13 8.59 -17.07
CA PRO A 15 -0.56 9.43 -16.09
C PRO A 15 -1.68 8.71 -15.33
N ASP A 16 -2.30 7.70 -15.94
CA ASP A 16 -3.39 6.94 -15.34
C ASP A 16 -2.91 5.73 -14.52
N ARG A 17 -1.58 5.50 -14.47
CA ARG A 17 -1.02 4.32 -13.79
C ARG A 17 -1.30 4.33 -12.30
N GLU A 18 -1.26 5.49 -11.66
CA GLU A 18 -1.53 5.62 -10.21
C GLU A 18 -2.94 5.13 -9.86
N VAL A 19 -3.94 5.60 -10.60
CA VAL A 19 -5.34 5.17 -10.44
C VAL A 19 -5.49 3.66 -10.66
N ASN A 20 -4.77 3.09 -11.63
CA ASN A 20 -4.80 1.63 -11.86
C ASN A 20 -4.19 0.84 -10.68
N CYS A 21 -3.11 1.34 -10.09
CA CYS A 21 -2.50 0.74 -8.91
C CYS A 21 -3.46 0.78 -7.70
N GLU A 22 -4.18 1.89 -7.51
CA GLU A 22 -5.19 2.02 -6.44
C GLU A 22 -6.27 0.95 -6.55
N VAL A 23 -6.86 0.81 -7.75
CA VAL A 23 -7.90 -0.19 -8.03
C VAL A 23 -7.38 -1.62 -7.80
N ALA A 24 -6.13 -1.91 -8.21
CA ALA A 24 -5.52 -3.22 -8.01
C ALA A 24 -5.31 -3.57 -6.53
N LEU A 25 -5.10 -2.57 -5.67
CA LEU A 25 -4.86 -2.74 -4.23
C LEU A 25 -6.15 -2.71 -3.38
N GLU A 26 -7.21 -2.07 -3.87
CA GLU A 26 -8.43 -1.75 -3.10
C GLU A 26 -9.05 -2.98 -2.43
N ALA A 27 -9.20 -4.09 -3.16
CA ALA A 27 -9.81 -5.30 -2.62
C ALA A 27 -8.99 -5.89 -1.46
N ALA A 28 -7.67 -5.98 -1.63
CA ALA A 28 -6.78 -6.49 -0.59
C ALA A 28 -6.77 -5.57 0.64
N PHE A 29 -6.77 -4.26 0.42
CA PHE A 29 -6.88 -3.26 1.50
C PHE A 29 -8.20 -3.40 2.27
N ALA A 30 -9.34 -3.49 1.58
CA ALA A 30 -10.65 -3.65 2.20
C ALA A 30 -10.74 -4.94 3.03
N SER A 31 -10.13 -6.04 2.56
CA SER A 31 -10.05 -7.29 3.32
C SER A 31 -9.19 -7.17 4.56
N LEU A 32 -8.06 -6.45 4.50
CA LEU A 32 -7.21 -6.22 5.67
C LEU A 32 -7.95 -5.38 6.72
N VAL A 33 -8.65 -4.34 6.29
CA VAL A 33 -9.51 -3.52 7.18
C VAL A 33 -10.59 -4.39 7.82
N THR A 34 -11.33 -5.16 7.02
CA THR A 34 -12.40 -6.04 7.50
C THR A 34 -11.88 -7.08 8.49
N THR A 35 -10.74 -7.69 8.18
CA THR A 35 -10.10 -8.68 9.07
C THR A 35 -9.69 -8.03 10.39
N SER A 36 -9.05 -6.87 10.35
CA SER A 36 -8.60 -6.15 11.56
C SER A 36 -9.78 -5.82 12.48
N VAL A 37 -10.86 -5.26 11.92
CA VAL A 37 -12.08 -4.94 12.68
C VAL A 37 -12.73 -6.21 13.24
N SER A 38 -12.74 -7.32 12.49
CA SER A 38 -13.26 -8.60 12.98
C SER A 38 -12.47 -9.18 14.16
N GLN A 39 -11.20 -8.78 14.32
CA GLN A 39 -10.35 -9.14 15.46
C GLN A 39 -10.51 -8.16 16.65
N GLY A 40 -11.47 -7.25 16.59
CA GLY A 40 -11.81 -6.33 17.69
C GLY A 40 -11.12 -4.97 17.64
N TRP A 41 -10.38 -4.66 16.57
CA TRP A 41 -9.82 -3.33 16.39
C TRP A 41 -10.94 -2.33 16.07
N THR A 42 -10.84 -1.11 16.59
CA THR A 42 -11.77 -0.07 16.12
C THR A 42 -11.44 0.34 14.68
N PRO A 43 -12.43 0.86 13.91
CA PRO A 43 -12.15 1.39 12.58
C PRO A 43 -11.07 2.48 12.57
N ARG A 44 -11.03 3.31 13.62
CA ARG A 44 -10.04 4.38 13.76
C ARG A 44 -8.63 3.83 14.00
N GLU A 45 -8.47 2.88 14.91
CA GLU A 45 -7.16 2.25 15.17
C GLU A 45 -6.63 1.53 13.93
N THR A 46 -7.51 0.83 13.22
CA THR A 46 -7.19 0.15 11.96
C THR A 46 -6.67 1.16 10.93
N ALA A 47 -7.42 2.23 10.67
CA ALA A 47 -7.03 3.24 9.69
C ALA A 47 -5.73 3.97 10.08
N ALA A 48 -5.58 4.38 11.35
CA ALA A 48 -4.39 5.08 11.83
C ALA A 48 -3.13 4.20 11.72
N THR A 49 -3.25 2.91 12.06
CA THR A 49 -2.13 1.97 11.99
C THR A 49 -1.71 1.70 10.55
N LEU A 50 -2.68 1.47 9.64
CA LEU A 50 -2.39 1.24 8.22
C LEU A 50 -1.73 2.46 7.58
N LEU A 51 -2.21 3.67 7.88
CA LEU A 51 -1.60 4.91 7.40
C LEU A 51 -0.16 5.05 7.89
N LYS A 52 0.09 4.77 9.17
CA LYS A 52 1.45 4.81 9.74
C LYS A 52 2.38 3.83 9.01
N LEU A 53 1.97 2.58 8.86
CA LEU A 53 2.79 1.56 8.18
C LEU A 53 3.11 1.95 6.73
N ALA A 54 2.13 2.46 5.99
CA ALA A 54 2.35 2.91 4.61
C ALA A 54 3.31 4.11 4.56
N THR A 55 3.17 5.06 5.48
CA THR A 55 4.03 6.25 5.57
C THR A 55 5.48 5.86 5.92
N ASP A 56 5.66 5.01 6.94
CA ASP A 56 6.97 4.54 7.38
C ASP A 56 7.69 3.78 6.24
N HIS A 57 6.97 2.96 5.48
CA HIS A 57 7.52 2.26 4.31
C HIS A 57 7.94 3.23 3.18
N ALA A 58 7.10 4.22 2.86
CA ALA A 58 7.44 5.23 1.86
C ALA A 58 8.67 6.07 2.24
N LEU A 59 8.79 6.43 3.52
CA LEU A 59 9.96 7.13 4.04
C LEU A 59 11.24 6.28 3.91
N GLN A 60 11.15 4.97 4.15
CA GLN A 60 12.26 4.07 3.98
C GLN A 60 12.72 4.01 2.52
N LEU A 61 11.80 3.85 1.56
CA LEU A 61 12.12 3.82 0.14
C LEU A 61 12.77 5.14 -0.33
N GLY A 62 12.26 6.29 0.11
CA GLY A 62 12.87 7.59 -0.21
C GLY A 62 14.25 7.80 0.42
N THR A 63 14.54 7.13 1.54
CA THR A 63 15.86 7.11 2.17
C THR A 63 16.82 6.19 1.41
N GLU A 64 16.32 5.09 0.83
CA GLU A 64 17.08 4.15 0.02
C GLU A 64 17.38 4.70 -1.39
N GLU A 65 16.46 5.44 -2.02
CA GLU A 65 16.68 6.13 -3.30
C GLU A 65 17.74 7.25 -3.22
N GLY A 66 18.04 7.77 -2.01
CA GLY A 66 19.09 8.76 -1.77
C GLY A 66 20.51 8.20 -1.62
N LYS A 67 20.68 6.87 -1.59
CA LYS A 67 21.99 6.23 -1.44
C LYS A 67 22.53 5.85 -2.82
N LEU A 68 23.18 6.81 -3.51
CA LEU A 68 24.02 6.46 -4.66
C LEU A 68 25.07 5.42 -4.23
N PRO A 69 25.39 4.41 -5.07
CA PRO A 69 26.49 3.50 -4.78
C PRO A 69 27.80 4.31 -4.74
N GLU A 70 28.50 4.25 -3.61
CA GLU A 70 29.88 4.73 -3.52
C GLU A 70 30.72 3.88 -4.49
N GLY A 71 31.17 4.53 -5.57
CA GLY A 71 32.17 3.99 -6.49
C GLY A 71 33.58 4.26 -6.03
#